data_AF-A0A453EKF5-F1
#
_entry.id   AF-A0A453EKF5-F1
#
_cell.length_a   1.000
_cell.length_b   1.000
_cell.length_c   1.000
_cell.angle_alpha   90.00
_cell.angle_beta   90.00
_cell.angle_gamma   90.00
#
_symmetry.space_group_name_H-M   'P 1'
#
loop_
_entity.id
_entity.type
_entity.pdbx_description
1 polymer ?
#
loop_
_entity_poly.entity_id
_entity_poly.type
_entity_poly.pdbx_seq_one_letter_code
_entity_poly.pdbx_strand_id
1 'polypeptide(L)'
;ISALRGWIERDPSHLSNLSELILTSVKEVQQEDVEIIGGLLSLRCLAITSTHQTQRLLVIRADGFSCVVYFELDCGSAAQIIFESGALPRAERVEFSLGVRVAKEDGNRGFNLGLQGNLLSLRRGVRIWMYCGGARVGEAKEAEAAVRRALEAHPNHPRIEIYMIPRIAKGTH
;
A
#
# COMPACT_ATOMS: atom_id res chain seq x y z
N ILE A 1 13.02 -17.16 8.10
CA ILE A 1 12.81 -17.13 6.64
C ILE A 1 11.31 -16.99 6.43
N SER A 2 10.86 -15.87 5.85
CA SER A 2 9.44 -15.67 5.54
C SER A 2 8.99 -16.80 4.60
N ALA A 3 7.74 -17.28 4.74
CA ALA A 3 7.21 -18.32 3.86
C ALA A 3 7.21 -17.86 2.38
N LEU A 4 7.10 -16.55 2.15
CA LEU A 4 7.23 -15.88 0.86
C LEU A 4 8.61 -16.09 0.23
N ARG A 5 9.69 -15.82 0.98
CA ARG A 5 11.05 -16.03 0.52
C ARG A 5 11.33 -17.47 0.12
N GLY A 6 10.87 -18.43 0.92
CA GLY A 6 11.01 -19.85 0.61
C GLY A 6 10.26 -20.29 -0.65
N TRP A 7 9.22 -19.55 -1.06
CA TRP A 7 8.49 -19.81 -2.31
C TRP A 7 9.24 -19.22 -3.52
N ILE A 8 9.81 -18.02 -3.36
CA ILE A 8 10.48 -17.29 -4.44
C ILE A 8 11.86 -17.89 -4.79
N GLU A 9 12.63 -18.28 -3.78
CA GLU A 9 13.97 -18.87 -3.98
C GLU A 9 13.91 -20.29 -4.57
N ARG A 10 12.75 -20.96 -4.51
CA ARG A 10 12.62 -22.36 -4.90
C ARG A 10 12.63 -22.57 -6.41
N ASP A 11 12.15 -21.60 -7.20
CA ASP A 11 12.20 -21.68 -8.66
C ASP A 11 12.15 -20.30 -9.37
N PRO A 12 13.30 -19.61 -9.47
CA PRO A 12 13.37 -18.27 -10.06
C PRO A 12 12.95 -18.22 -11.54
N SER A 13 13.19 -19.29 -12.29
CA SER A 13 12.87 -19.42 -13.72
C SER A 13 11.38 -19.48 -14.00
N HIS A 14 10.57 -20.01 -13.08
CA HIS A 14 9.13 -20.06 -13.27
C HIS A 14 8.41 -18.75 -12.93
N LEU A 15 9.07 -17.86 -12.18
CA LEU A 15 8.49 -16.59 -11.75
C LEU A 15 8.65 -15.46 -12.78
N SER A 16 9.55 -15.59 -13.75
CA SER A 16 9.81 -14.56 -14.76
C SER A 16 8.60 -14.25 -15.65
N ASN A 17 7.67 -15.20 -15.80
CA ASN A 17 6.43 -15.05 -16.57
C ASN A 17 5.18 -14.88 -15.69
N LEU A 18 5.34 -14.81 -14.36
CA LEU A 18 4.21 -14.66 -13.45
C LEU A 18 3.57 -13.29 -13.66
N SER A 19 2.33 -13.30 -14.16
CA SER A 19 1.58 -12.06 -14.45
C SER A 19 0.58 -11.69 -13.38
N GLU A 20 0.20 -12.63 -12.52
CA GLU A 20 -0.73 -12.43 -11.42
C GLU A 20 -0.23 -13.16 -10.17
N LEU A 21 -0.20 -12.44 -9.05
CA LEU A 21 0.14 -12.98 -7.72
C LEU A 21 -0.90 -12.51 -6.71
N ILE A 22 -1.65 -13.45 -6.15
CA ILE A 22 -2.71 -13.18 -5.17
C ILE A 22 -2.45 -14.04 -3.93
N LEU A 23 -2.22 -13.39 -2.79
CA LEU A 23 -1.93 -14.04 -1.51
C LEU A 23 -2.80 -13.44 -0.41
N THR A 24 -3.83 -14.16 0.03
CA THR A 24 -4.88 -13.62 0.90
C THR A 24 -4.69 -13.89 2.40
N SER A 25 -3.61 -14.58 2.80
CA SER A 25 -3.37 -14.95 4.19
C SER A 25 -1.88 -15.02 4.51
N VAL A 26 -1.15 -13.97 4.11
CA VAL A 26 0.28 -13.89 4.40
C VAL A 26 0.48 -13.57 5.87
N LYS A 27 1.31 -14.35 6.58
CA LYS A 27 1.54 -14.12 8.00
C LYS A 27 2.15 -12.74 8.25
N GLU A 28 3.25 -12.45 7.56
CA GLU A 28 4.01 -11.20 7.67
C GLU A 28 4.56 -10.84 6.29
N VAL A 29 4.65 -9.54 6.01
CA VAL A 29 5.35 -8.99 4.85
C VAL A 29 6.54 -8.19 5.36
N GLN A 30 7.72 -8.45 4.83
CA GLN A 30 8.94 -7.69 5.11
C GLN A 30 9.32 -6.84 3.88
N GLN A 31 10.16 -5.83 4.07
CA GLN A 31 10.61 -4.98 2.97
C GLN A 31 11.28 -5.80 1.86
N GLU A 32 12.07 -6.81 2.23
CA GLU A 32 12.74 -7.70 1.29
C GLU A 32 11.74 -8.49 0.44
N ASP A 33 10.62 -8.93 1.02
CA ASP A 33 9.56 -9.62 0.27
C ASP A 33 8.97 -8.69 -0.81
N VAL A 34 8.72 -7.43 -0.46
CA VAL A 34 8.21 -6.39 -1.38
C VAL A 34 9.21 -6.14 -2.51
N GLU A 35 10.50 -6.05 -2.21
CA GLU A 35 11.55 -5.81 -3.21
C GLU A 35 11.69 -6.98 -4.18
N ILE A 36 11.65 -8.21 -3.69
CA ILE A 36 11.70 -9.41 -4.54
C ILE A 36 10.49 -9.47 -5.48
N ILE A 37 9.28 -9.27 -4.95
CA ILE A 37 8.05 -9.25 -5.78
C ILE A 37 8.09 -8.09 -6.77
N GLY A 38 8.60 -6.93 -6.36
CA GLY A 38 8.80 -5.76 -7.21
C GLY A 38 9.73 -6.02 -8.39
N GLY A 39 10.67 -6.98 -8.27
CA GLY A 39 11.56 -7.41 -9.35
C GLY A 39 10.90 -8.31 -10.41
N LEU A 40 9.66 -8.75 -10.22
CA LEU A 40 8.97 -9.64 -11.17
C LEU A 40 8.55 -8.87 -12.44
N LEU A 41 9.32 -9.04 -13.51
CA LEU A 41 9.21 -8.25 -14.75
C LEU A 41 7.90 -8.43 -15.51
N SER A 42 7.19 -9.55 -15.32
CA SER A 42 5.91 -9.83 -15.99
C SER A 42 4.70 -9.54 -15.11
N LEU A 43 4.88 -9.16 -13.84
CA LEU A 43 3.80 -9.03 -12.88
C LEU A 43 2.91 -7.83 -13.23
N ARG A 44 1.63 -8.10 -13.48
CA ARG A 44 0.61 -7.09 -13.83
C ARG A 44 -0.44 -6.92 -12.75
N CYS A 45 -0.73 -7.97 -12.00
CA CYS A 45 -1.71 -7.99 -10.94
C CYS A 45 -1.06 -8.49 -9.65
N LEU A 46 -1.07 -7.67 -8.62
CA LEU A 46 -0.62 -8.03 -7.28
C LEU A 46 -1.75 -7.77 -6.30
N ALA A 47 -2.07 -8.76 -5.47
CA ALA A 47 -2.91 -8.58 -4.30
C ALA A 47 -2.35 -9.37 -3.12
N ILE A 48 -1.96 -8.65 -2.06
CA ILE A 48 -1.46 -9.26 -0.84
C ILE A 48 -2.25 -8.73 0.35
N THR A 49 -2.77 -9.65 1.17
CA THR A 49 -3.36 -9.31 2.46
C THR A 49 -2.64 -10.06 3.57
N SER A 50 -2.16 -9.34 4.59
CA SER A 50 -1.45 -9.94 5.72
C SER A 50 -2.32 -10.10 6.96
N THR A 51 -2.11 -11.17 7.72
CA THR A 51 -2.93 -11.52 8.89
C THR A 51 -2.27 -11.21 10.24
N HIS A 52 -0.96 -10.97 10.30
CA HIS A 52 -0.23 -10.63 11.53
C HIS A 52 0.69 -9.40 11.38
N GLN A 53 1.56 -9.18 12.38
CA GLN A 53 2.47 -8.03 12.47
C GLN A 53 3.50 -8.05 11.33
N THR A 54 3.15 -7.38 10.24
CA THR A 54 4.05 -6.96 9.16
C THR A 54 5.04 -5.90 9.67
N GLN A 55 6.14 -5.70 8.95
CA GLN A 55 7.06 -4.59 9.20
C GLN A 55 6.32 -3.24 9.22
N ARG A 56 6.60 -2.40 10.24
CA ARG A 56 5.86 -1.14 10.47
C ARG A 56 5.88 -0.17 9.30
N LEU A 57 6.95 -0.18 8.52
CA LEU A 57 7.11 0.65 7.33
C LEU A 57 7.50 -0.24 6.15
N LEU A 58 6.70 -0.18 5.10
CA LEU A 58 7.00 -0.75 3.79
C LEU A 58 7.13 0.39 2.77
N VAL A 59 8.20 0.33 1.98
CA VAL A 59 8.50 1.33 0.95
C VAL A 59 8.36 0.67 -0.42
N ILE A 60 7.49 1.23 -1.24
CA ILE A 60 7.38 0.88 -2.65
C ILE A 60 8.38 1.73 -3.42
N ARG A 61 9.47 1.09 -3.82
CA ARG A 61 10.60 1.74 -4.49
C ARG A 61 10.25 2.14 -5.93
N ALA A 62 10.95 3.14 -6.45
CA ALA A 62 10.75 3.64 -7.81
C ALA A 62 11.16 2.64 -8.90
N ASP A 63 12.09 1.74 -8.60
CA ASP A 63 12.64 0.73 -9.52
C ASP A 63 11.87 -0.61 -9.51
N GLY A 64 10.91 -0.76 -8.59
CA GLY A 64 10.06 -1.95 -8.48
C GLY A 64 8.73 -1.84 -9.23
N PHE A 65 8.10 -2.99 -9.46
CA PHE A 65 6.72 -3.12 -9.95
C PHE A 65 6.46 -2.42 -11.29
N SER A 66 7.46 -2.42 -12.18
CA SER A 66 7.44 -1.66 -13.44
C SER A 66 6.31 -2.04 -14.41
N CYS A 67 5.76 -3.25 -14.31
CA CYS A 67 4.66 -3.76 -15.15
C CYS A 67 3.30 -3.82 -14.45
N VAL A 68 3.23 -3.49 -13.15
CA VAL A 68 2.01 -3.65 -12.36
C VAL A 68 0.95 -2.65 -12.79
N VAL A 69 -0.25 -3.16 -13.06
CA VAL A 69 -1.45 -2.42 -13.46
C VAL A 69 -2.46 -2.36 -12.31
N TYR A 70 -2.58 -3.45 -11.55
CA TYR A 70 -3.37 -3.54 -10.32
C TYR A 70 -2.43 -3.86 -9.17
N PHE A 71 -2.35 -2.96 -8.19
CA PHE A 71 -1.54 -3.13 -6.99
C PHE A 71 -2.46 -3.11 -5.76
N GLU A 72 -2.44 -4.16 -4.96
CA GLU A 72 -3.07 -4.22 -3.65
C GLU A 72 -2.09 -4.75 -2.61
N LEU A 73 -1.90 -3.96 -1.54
CA LEU A 73 -1.12 -4.34 -0.37
C LEU A 73 -1.83 -3.92 0.91
N ASP A 74 -2.61 -4.83 1.49
CA ASP A 74 -3.28 -4.63 2.78
C ASP A 74 -2.49 -5.34 3.89
N CYS A 75 -1.73 -4.55 4.64
CA CYS A 75 -0.97 -5.03 5.78
C CYS A 75 -1.65 -4.78 7.13
N GLY A 76 -2.96 -4.49 7.11
CA GLY A 76 -3.74 -4.25 8.31
C GLY A 76 -3.28 -3.01 9.10
N SER A 77 -3.48 -3.05 10.41
CA SER A 77 -3.16 -1.95 11.34
C SER A 77 -1.68 -1.86 11.74
N ALA A 78 -0.86 -2.80 11.29
CA ALA A 78 0.53 -2.93 11.74
C ALA A 78 1.51 -2.07 10.95
N ALA A 79 1.12 -1.55 9.78
CA ALA A 79 2.06 -0.93 8.85
C ALA A 79 1.55 0.39 8.25
N GLN A 80 2.50 1.21 7.80
CA GLN A 80 2.28 2.26 6.82
C GLN A 80 3.03 1.91 5.53
N ILE A 81 2.42 2.20 4.40
CA ILE A 81 3.00 1.98 3.07
C ILE A 81 3.29 3.34 2.45
N ILE A 82 4.54 3.56 2.04
CA ILE A 82 5.01 4.80 1.44
C ILE A 82 5.50 4.52 0.02
N PHE A 83 5.14 5.39 -0.91
CA PHE A 83 5.56 5.31 -2.32
C PHE A 83 6.71 6.28 -2.57
N GLU A 84 7.83 5.80 -3.08
CA GLU A 84 8.88 6.68 -3.61
C GLU A 84 8.42 7.36 -4.89
N SER A 85 8.99 8.53 -5.20
CA SER A 85 8.71 9.22 -6.46
C SER A 85 9.04 8.33 -7.65
N GLY A 86 8.07 8.09 -8.53
CA GLY A 86 8.21 7.20 -9.68
C GLY A 86 7.79 5.75 -9.43
N ALA A 87 7.40 5.39 -8.20
CA ALA A 87 6.85 4.07 -7.88
C ALA A 87 5.60 3.77 -8.72
N LEU A 88 5.41 2.48 -9.03
CA LEU A 88 4.23 1.97 -9.75
C LEU A 88 3.92 2.77 -11.04
N PRO A 89 4.88 2.90 -11.97
CA PRO A 89 4.76 3.81 -13.11
C PRO A 89 3.59 3.49 -14.05
N ARG A 90 3.06 2.26 -14.01
CA ARG A 90 1.96 1.77 -14.87
C ARG A 90 0.69 1.42 -14.11
N ALA A 91 0.65 1.62 -12.78
CA ALA A 91 -0.50 1.22 -12.00
C ALA A 91 -1.70 2.12 -12.29
N GLU A 92 -2.82 1.48 -12.63
CA GLU A 92 -4.07 2.14 -12.96
C GLU A 92 -5.04 2.13 -11.78
N ARG A 93 -4.87 1.13 -10.91
CA ARG A 93 -5.58 0.93 -9.65
C ARG A 93 -4.59 0.56 -8.56
N VAL A 94 -4.66 1.31 -7.46
CA VAL A 94 -3.79 1.11 -6.29
C VAL A 94 -4.67 1.01 -5.06
N GLU A 95 -4.50 -0.06 -4.30
CA GLU A 95 -5.19 -0.30 -3.04
C GLU A 95 -4.17 -0.60 -1.95
N PHE A 96 -4.28 0.02 -0.78
CA PHE A 96 -3.32 -0.23 0.28
C PHE A 96 -3.83 0.16 1.66
N SER A 97 -3.22 -0.38 2.71
CA SER A 97 -3.58 -0.05 4.10
C SER A 97 -2.72 1.06 4.72
N LEU A 98 -3.29 1.73 5.71
CA LEU A 98 -2.60 2.68 6.56
C LEU A 98 -2.98 2.43 8.03
N GLY A 99 -2.02 1.98 8.83
CA GLY A 99 -2.12 1.99 10.29
C GLY A 99 -1.92 3.41 10.83
N VAL A 100 -2.99 4.12 11.17
CA VAL A 100 -2.94 5.54 11.57
C VAL A 100 -2.07 5.76 12.80
N ARG A 101 -2.21 4.90 13.82
CA ARG A 101 -1.39 4.95 15.04
C ARG A 101 0.09 4.69 14.74
N VAL A 102 0.38 3.69 13.91
CA VAL A 102 1.75 3.32 13.52
C VAL A 102 2.43 4.49 12.81
N ALA A 103 1.75 5.11 11.84
CA ALA A 103 2.28 6.28 11.13
C ALA A 103 2.62 7.44 12.08
N LYS A 104 1.77 7.73 13.08
CA LYS A 104 2.03 8.78 14.07
C LYS A 104 3.21 8.46 14.98
N GLU A 105 3.27 7.23 15.50
CA GLU A 105 4.35 6.75 16.36
C GLU A 105 5.70 6.77 15.65
N ASP A 106 5.73 6.46 14.35
CA ASP A 106 6.93 6.49 13.52
C ASP A 106 7.30 7.91 13.04
N GLY A 107 6.59 8.94 13.52
CA GLY A 107 6.90 10.35 13.23
C GLY A 107 6.28 10.89 11.94
N ASN A 108 5.50 10.11 11.18
CA ASN A 108 4.78 10.56 9.99
C ASN A 108 3.52 11.35 10.36
N ARG A 109 3.71 12.50 11.02
CA ARG A 109 2.61 13.34 11.55
C ARG A 109 1.75 13.98 10.46
N GLY A 110 2.31 14.14 9.25
CA GLY A 110 1.60 14.70 8.10
C GLY A 110 0.94 13.65 7.20
N PHE A 111 1.06 12.37 7.53
CA PHE A 111 0.58 11.25 6.70
C PHE A 111 1.01 11.40 5.24
N ASN A 112 2.28 11.77 5.02
CA ASN A 112 2.84 11.86 3.68
C ASN A 112 3.21 10.45 3.22
N LEU A 113 2.39 9.90 2.33
CA LEU A 113 2.57 8.55 1.80
C LEU A 113 3.23 8.56 0.42
N GLY A 114 3.73 9.71 -0.04
CA GLY A 114 4.36 9.84 -1.36
C GLY A 114 3.36 9.80 -2.53
N LEU A 115 2.11 10.21 -2.29
CA LEU A 115 1.03 10.23 -3.29
C LEU A 115 1.04 11.50 -4.15
N GLN A 116 1.44 12.64 -3.57
CA GLN A 116 1.38 13.93 -4.26
C GLN A 116 2.38 13.96 -5.42
N GLY A 117 1.89 14.19 -6.64
CA GLY A 117 2.71 14.23 -7.85
C GLY A 117 3.28 12.86 -8.28
N ASN A 118 2.73 11.77 -7.76
CA ASN A 118 3.19 10.40 -8.03
C ASN A 118 2.05 9.52 -8.58
N LEU A 119 2.33 8.26 -8.93
CA LEU A 119 1.33 7.29 -9.41
C LEU A 119 0.55 7.79 -10.65
N LEU A 120 1.24 8.47 -11.57
CA LEU A 120 0.64 9.25 -12.66
C LEU A 120 -0.18 8.46 -13.68
N SER A 121 -0.17 7.12 -13.63
CA SER A 121 -0.99 6.23 -14.47
C SER A 121 -2.37 5.91 -13.87
N LEU A 122 -2.65 6.38 -12.65
CA LEU A 122 -3.91 6.15 -11.96
C LEU A 122 -5.09 6.70 -12.77
N ARG A 123 -6.03 5.81 -13.10
CA ARG A 123 -7.28 6.18 -13.80
C ARG A 123 -8.50 5.32 -13.42
N ARG A 124 -8.28 4.14 -12.83
CA ARG A 124 -9.37 3.24 -12.39
C ARG A 124 -9.78 3.50 -10.94
N GLY A 125 -8.86 3.98 -10.11
CA GLY A 125 -9.15 4.44 -8.75
C GLY A 125 -8.05 4.13 -7.75
N VAL A 126 -8.20 4.73 -6.56
CA VAL A 126 -7.35 4.45 -5.40
C VAL A 126 -8.24 4.08 -4.22
N ARG A 127 -7.92 2.99 -3.54
CA ARG A 127 -8.58 2.58 -2.29
C ARG A 127 -7.60 2.58 -1.14
N ILE A 128 -8.01 3.13 0.00
CA ILE A 128 -7.20 3.12 1.22
C ILE A 128 -8.02 2.53 2.36
N TRP A 129 -7.47 1.50 3.02
CA TRP A 129 -7.96 0.98 4.29
C TRP A 129 -7.21 1.65 5.44
N MET A 130 -7.85 2.64 6.07
CA MET A 130 -7.30 3.34 7.23
C MET A 130 -7.68 2.60 8.50
N TYR A 131 -6.71 1.91 9.08
CA TYR A 131 -6.87 1.24 10.37
C TYR A 131 -6.61 2.23 11.51
N CYS A 132 -7.70 2.66 12.14
CA CYS A 132 -7.77 3.68 13.18
C CYS A 132 -7.73 3.09 14.61
N GLY A 133 -7.62 1.77 14.75
CA GLY A 133 -7.55 1.11 16.06
C GLY A 133 -6.42 1.68 16.94
N GLY A 134 -6.78 2.22 18.11
CA GLY A 134 -5.84 2.85 19.03
C GLY A 134 -5.39 4.26 18.66
N ALA A 135 -5.85 4.83 17.53
CA ALA A 135 -5.66 6.24 17.21
C ALA A 135 -6.83 7.08 17.76
N ARG A 136 -6.57 8.36 18.04
CA ARG A 136 -7.63 9.33 18.38
C ARG A 136 -8.47 9.63 17.14
N VAL A 137 -9.74 9.99 17.37
CA VAL A 137 -10.66 10.39 16.28
C VAL A 137 -10.11 11.56 15.47
N GLY A 138 -9.52 12.56 16.13
CA GLY A 138 -8.84 13.68 15.46
C GLY A 138 -7.70 13.22 14.55
N GLU A 139 -6.87 12.28 15.00
CA GLU A 139 -5.73 11.75 14.22
C GLU A 139 -6.20 11.00 12.97
N ALA A 140 -7.27 10.21 13.09
CA ALA A 140 -7.85 9.53 11.94
C ALA A 140 -8.44 10.50 10.90
N LYS A 141 -9.09 11.58 11.36
CA LYS A 141 -9.58 12.64 10.48
C LYS A 141 -8.46 13.43 9.82
N GLU A 142 -7.39 13.73 10.57
CA GLU A 142 -6.17 14.34 10.02
C GLU A 142 -5.57 13.47 8.91
N ALA A 143 -5.48 12.15 9.14
CA ALA A 143 -5.00 11.19 8.15
C ALA A 143 -5.88 11.16 6.89
N GLU A 144 -7.21 11.05 7.05
CA GLU A 144 -8.14 11.08 5.93
C GLU A 144 -7.98 12.38 5.14
N ALA A 145 -7.96 13.54 5.81
CA ALA A 145 -7.86 14.83 5.15
C ALA A 145 -6.53 15.00 4.40
N ALA A 146 -5.42 14.56 4.99
CA ALA A 146 -4.10 14.63 4.36
C ALA A 146 -4.01 13.75 3.11
N VAL A 147 -4.39 12.47 3.21
CA VAL A 147 -4.38 11.53 2.08
C VAL A 147 -5.34 11.98 0.98
N ARG A 148 -6.56 12.39 1.35
CA ARG A 148 -7.55 12.88 0.40
C ARG A 148 -7.04 14.11 -0.34
N ARG A 149 -6.47 15.10 0.35
CA ARG A 149 -5.89 16.29 -0.29
C ARG A 149 -4.80 15.93 -1.29
N ALA A 150 -3.91 15.00 -0.94
CA ALA A 150 -2.83 14.58 -1.85
C ALA A 150 -3.38 13.93 -3.13
N LEU A 151 -4.46 13.15 -3.03
CA LEU A 151 -5.10 12.48 -4.16
C LEU A 151 -6.03 13.40 -4.97
N GLU A 152 -6.68 14.38 -4.34
CA GLU A 152 -7.51 15.37 -5.04
C GLU A 152 -6.69 16.28 -5.95
N ALA A 153 -5.43 16.54 -5.58
CA ALA A 153 -4.46 17.26 -6.40
C ALA A 153 -3.87 16.43 -7.56
N HIS A 154 -4.26 15.15 -7.69
CA HIS A 154 -3.73 14.27 -8.72
C HIS A 154 -4.27 14.63 -10.12
N PRO A 155 -3.43 14.74 -11.16
CA PRO A 155 -3.81 15.26 -12.48
C PRO A 155 -4.93 14.46 -13.17
N ASN A 156 -5.00 13.15 -12.95
CA ASN A 156 -6.02 12.30 -13.55
C ASN A 156 -7.34 12.21 -12.76
N HIS A 157 -7.45 12.91 -11.63
CA HIS A 157 -8.63 12.87 -10.75
C HIS A 157 -9.22 11.45 -10.54
N PRO A 158 -8.42 10.49 -10.02
CA PRO A 158 -8.87 9.12 -9.87
C PRO A 158 -10.06 9.05 -8.90
N ARG A 159 -10.90 8.03 -9.02
CA ARG A 159 -11.91 7.72 -8.00
C ARG A 159 -11.20 7.40 -6.68
N ILE A 160 -11.51 8.14 -5.62
CA ILE A 160 -10.89 7.99 -4.29
C ILE A 160 -11.87 7.29 -3.35
N GLU A 161 -11.46 6.15 -2.79
CA GLU A 161 -12.21 5.41 -1.78
C GLU A 161 -11.38 5.30 -0.50
N ILE A 162 -11.88 5.82 0.61
CA ILE A 162 -11.20 5.73 1.91
C ILE A 162 -12.15 5.06 2.90
N TYR A 163 -11.71 3.97 3.51
CA TYR A 163 -12.46 3.21 4.50
C TYR A 163 -11.73 3.28 5.85
N MET A 164 -12.38 3.82 6.87
CA MET A 164 -11.86 3.85 8.24
C MET A 164 -12.34 2.64 9.05
N ILE A 165 -11.41 1.96 9.72
CA ILE A 165 -11.65 0.73 10.48
C ILE A 165 -11.03 0.87 11.89
N PRO A 166 -11.84 0.89 12.99
CA PRO A 166 -13.29 0.91 12.99
C PRO A 166 -13.85 2.20 12.36
N ARG A 167 -15.11 2.16 11.96
CA ARG A 167 -15.79 3.30 11.32
C ARG A 167 -15.89 4.47 12.30
N ILE A 168 -15.42 5.65 11.85
CA ILE A 168 -15.55 6.91 12.58
C ILE A 168 -16.69 7.72 11.95
N ALA A 169 -17.61 8.23 12.76
CA ALA A 169 -18.75 8.99 12.27
C ALA A 169 -18.36 10.41 11.84
N LYS A 170 -19.00 10.93 10.78
CA LYS A 170 -18.89 12.34 10.38
C LYS A 170 -19.59 13.22 11.43
N GLY A 171 -18.88 13.57 12.50
CA GLY A 171 -19.39 14.47 13.56
C GLY A 171 -18.76 14.31 14.94
N THR A 172 -18.01 13.23 15.18
CA THR A 172 -17.30 13.02 16.46
C THR A 172 -16.04 13.87 16.49
N HIS A 173 -15.96 14.88 17.36
CA HIS A 173 -14.74 15.67 17.59
C HIS A 173 -13.76 14.93 18.49
#